data_AF-A0A1X7DHY3-F1
#
_entry.id   AF-A0A1X7DHY3-F1
#
_cell.length_a   1.000
_cell.length_b   1.000
_cell.length_c   1.000
_cell.angle_alpha   90.00
_cell.angle_beta   90.00
_cell.angle_gamma   90.00
#
_symmetry.space_group_name_H-M   'P 1'
#
loop_
_entity.id
_entity.type
_entity.pdbx_description
1 polymer ?
#
loop_
_entity_poly.entity_id
_entity_poly.type
_entity_poly.pdbx_seq_one_letter_code
_entity_poly.pdbx_strand_id
1 'polypeptide(L)'
;MQDVQEDKRILAKPALISLFTQPSTRYVNNRYYLQKFSLTSNINLKSDNKVMKECKQCGTCCRKGGPALHSQDLQLLNSESGIDLTDIVTLRKGEMVYDQPEGAVVPLKSEILKIKGTGQEWVCKFLAPSTQACRIYKNRPLECQVLFCGDPEPLLKIYDKERITRKDVLPEGHPVFEIIEEHDQKCSPQKLAELAKNILENWENSAELQVDLLEMLVYDKSIRDLLVEKSGLPADSMDFFFGRSLNRVVSGFGIIATPNGNSFSLRKTKGSA
;
A
#
# COMPACT_ATOMS: atom_id res chain seq x y z
N MET A 1 -46.78 -23.55 -28.61
CA MET A 1 -46.84 -22.42 -27.65
C MET A 1 -45.88 -22.75 -26.51
N GLN A 2 -44.76 -22.00 -26.45
CA GLN A 2 -43.88 -21.70 -25.29
C GLN A 2 -43.84 -22.75 -24.17
N ASP A 3 -42.79 -23.53 -23.91
CA ASP A 3 -41.34 -23.30 -23.84
C ASP A 3 -40.86 -22.45 -22.65
N VAL A 4 -39.72 -22.88 -22.09
CA VAL A 4 -38.88 -22.32 -21.01
C VAL A 4 -39.17 -22.81 -19.57
N GLN A 5 -38.24 -23.31 -18.74
CA GLN A 5 -37.02 -24.13 -18.79
C GLN A 5 -36.37 -24.03 -17.39
N GLU A 6 -35.84 -25.15 -16.90
CA GLU A 6 -35.26 -25.37 -15.58
C GLU A 6 -33.99 -24.53 -15.29
N ASP A 7 -33.90 -24.13 -14.01
CA ASP A 7 -32.73 -24.22 -13.11
C ASP A 7 -31.37 -23.65 -13.55
N LYS A 8 -30.95 -22.55 -12.90
CA LYS A 8 -29.55 -22.32 -12.48
C LYS A 8 -29.51 -21.53 -11.16
N ARG A 9 -29.67 -22.23 -10.03
CA ARG A 9 -29.09 -21.77 -8.77
C ARG A 9 -27.56 -21.75 -8.92
N ILE A 10 -26.95 -20.57 -8.80
CA ILE A 10 -25.50 -20.43 -8.74
C ILE A 10 -25.05 -20.97 -7.38
N LEU A 11 -24.74 -22.26 -7.36
CA LEU A 11 -23.94 -22.91 -6.33
C LEU A 11 -22.55 -22.28 -6.34
N ALA A 12 -22.29 -21.40 -5.38
CA ALA A 12 -20.92 -21.04 -5.02
C ALA A 12 -20.16 -22.34 -4.70
N LYS A 13 -19.05 -22.58 -5.41
CA LYS A 13 -18.22 -23.78 -5.23
C LYS A 13 -17.82 -23.93 -3.76
N PRO A 14 -18.11 -25.08 -3.11
CA PRO A 14 -17.68 -25.36 -1.74
C PRO A 14 -16.25 -25.89 -1.77
N ALA A 15 -15.26 -25.00 -1.69
CA ALA A 15 -13.85 -25.40 -1.48
C ALA A 15 -12.99 -24.41 -0.66
N LEU A 16 -13.49 -23.21 -0.32
CA LEU A 16 -12.72 -22.20 0.44
C LEU A 16 -13.07 -22.13 1.95
N ILE A 17 -14.01 -22.94 2.42
CA ILE A 17 -14.51 -22.88 3.81
C ILE A 17 -13.76 -23.85 4.76
N SER A 18 -12.84 -24.67 4.25
CA SER A 18 -12.19 -25.73 5.04
C SER A 18 -10.92 -25.32 5.80
N LEU A 19 -10.42 -24.08 5.67
CA LEU A 19 -9.13 -23.68 6.28
C LEU A 19 -9.26 -22.88 7.59
N PHE A 20 -10.48 -22.54 8.02
CA PHE A 20 -10.69 -21.68 9.20
C PHE A 20 -11.18 -22.41 10.45
N THR A 21 -11.10 -23.74 10.49
CA THR A 21 -11.48 -24.53 11.68
C THR A 21 -10.28 -25.24 12.30
N GLN A 22 -9.29 -24.48 12.79
CA GLN A 22 -8.45 -24.94 13.90
C GLN A 22 -8.19 -23.80 14.89
N PRO A 23 -8.51 -23.97 16.18
CA PRO A 23 -8.23 -22.97 17.20
C PRO A 23 -6.80 -23.17 17.72
N SER A 24 -5.91 -22.21 17.46
CA SER A 24 -4.64 -22.11 18.18
C SER A 24 -4.37 -20.66 18.58
N THR A 25 -4.92 -20.33 19.74
CA THR A 25 -4.26 -19.62 20.84
C THR A 25 -2.90 -18.96 20.56
N ARG A 26 -2.84 -17.66 20.89
CA ARG A 26 -1.67 -16.84 21.27
C ARG A 26 -0.73 -16.40 20.14
N TYR A 27 -0.90 -15.15 19.71
CA TYR A 27 0.22 -14.31 19.29
C TYR A 27 1.14 -14.11 20.51
N VAL A 28 2.18 -14.95 20.63
CA VAL A 28 3.23 -14.83 21.64
C VAL A 28 4.37 -14.01 21.05
N ASN A 29 4.78 -12.98 21.81
CA ASN A 29 6.02 -12.21 21.70
C ASN A 29 7.16 -13.00 21.05
N ASN A 30 7.65 -12.51 19.90
CA ASN A 30 8.78 -13.12 19.22
C ASN A 30 10.09 -12.59 19.81
N ARG A 31 10.61 -13.32 20.80
CA ARG A 31 11.91 -13.12 21.43
C ARG A 31 12.84 -14.24 20.96
N TYR A 32 14.09 -13.87 20.67
CA TYR A 32 15.25 -14.69 20.31
C TYR A 32 15.37 -15.10 18.83
N TYR A 33 16.42 -14.63 18.15
CA TYR A 33 17.63 -15.42 17.91
C TYR A 33 18.80 -14.49 17.52
N LEU A 34 19.87 -14.53 18.32
CA LEU A 34 21.18 -13.93 18.02
C LEU A 34 22.08 -15.03 17.46
N GLN A 35 22.85 -14.73 16.41
CA GLN A 35 24.20 -15.28 16.31
C GLN A 35 25.17 -14.31 15.63
N LYS A 36 26.35 -14.26 16.24
CA LYS A 36 27.45 -13.32 16.10
C LYS A 36 28.15 -13.46 14.76
N PHE A 37 28.56 -12.34 14.16
CA PHE A 37 29.87 -12.23 13.52
C PHE A 37 30.47 -10.84 13.80
N SER A 38 31.57 -10.85 14.54
CA SER A 38 32.43 -9.70 14.84
C SER A 38 33.61 -9.76 13.88
N LEU A 39 33.78 -8.75 13.04
CA LEU A 39 35.06 -8.45 12.42
C LEU A 39 35.28 -6.94 12.52
N THR A 40 36.22 -6.57 13.38
CA THR A 40 36.75 -5.22 13.50
C THR A 40 37.78 -4.99 12.40
N SER A 41 37.56 -3.97 11.59
CA SER A 41 38.62 -3.37 10.78
C SER A 41 38.65 -1.87 11.04
N ASN A 42 39.66 -1.45 11.80
CA ASN A 42 40.01 -0.06 12.03
C ASN A 42 40.42 0.59 10.70
N ILE A 43 39.63 1.56 10.24
CA ILE A 43 40.04 2.46 9.17
C ILE A 43 39.98 3.88 9.72
N ASN A 44 41.17 4.45 9.88
CA ASN A 44 41.38 5.83 10.30
C ASN A 44 41.16 6.74 9.08
N LEU A 45 39.97 7.36 8.98
CA LEU A 45 39.67 8.33 7.92
C LEU A 45 39.84 9.74 8.48
N LYS A 46 40.83 10.42 7.91
CA LYS A 46 41.12 11.84 8.13
C LYS A 46 39.85 12.66 7.91
N SER A 47 39.57 13.55 8.86
CA SER A 47 38.41 14.42 8.87
C SER A 47 38.55 15.54 7.84
N ASP A 48 38.09 15.28 6.62
CA ASP A 48 37.60 16.38 5.78
C ASP A 48 36.39 16.97 6.49
N ASN A 49 36.34 18.31 6.59
CA ASN A 49 35.27 19.06 7.24
C ASN A 49 33.98 18.94 6.42
N LYS A 50 33.39 17.74 6.44
CA LYS A 50 32.18 17.35 5.73
C LYS A 50 31.03 17.95 6.51
N VAL A 51 30.47 19.06 6.02
CA VAL A 51 29.22 19.62 6.55
C VAL A 51 28.23 18.46 6.69
N MET A 52 27.87 18.14 7.93
CA MET A 52 26.94 17.05 8.25
C MET A 52 25.64 17.30 7.48
N LYS A 53 25.42 16.52 6.42
CA LYS A 53 24.17 16.50 5.64
C LYS A 53 23.10 15.76 6.44
N GLU A 54 22.73 16.30 7.59
CA GLU A 54 21.72 15.72 8.48
C GLU A 54 20.36 16.42 8.33
N CYS A 55 19.30 15.65 8.58
CA CYS A 55 17.94 16.18 8.54
C CYS A 55 17.71 17.17 9.69
N LYS A 56 17.31 18.41 9.36
CA LYS A 56 17.02 19.47 10.34
C LYS A 56 15.62 19.37 10.97
N GLN A 57 14.89 18.28 10.72
CA GLN A 57 13.52 18.05 11.19
C GLN A 57 12.52 19.19 10.87
N CYS A 58 12.69 19.88 9.74
CA CYS A 58 11.79 20.97 9.31
C CYS A 58 10.44 20.49 8.72
N GLY A 59 10.21 19.18 8.65
CA GLY A 59 8.98 18.59 8.13
C GLY A 59 8.71 18.75 6.62
N THR A 60 9.55 19.48 5.88
CA THR A 60 9.28 19.80 4.45
C THR A 60 9.14 18.56 3.58
N CYS A 61 10.06 17.61 3.68
CA CYS A 61 9.97 16.34 2.95
C CYS A 61 8.82 15.45 3.45
N CYS A 62 8.63 15.37 4.77
CA CYS A 62 7.54 14.59 5.38
C CYS A 62 6.16 15.04 4.91
N ARG A 63 5.95 16.34 4.63
CA ARG A 63 4.69 16.86 4.07
C ARG A 63 4.45 16.45 2.63
N LYS A 64 5.51 16.17 1.87
CA LYS A 64 5.41 15.69 0.48
C LYS A 64 5.10 14.20 0.39
N GLY A 65 5.40 13.43 1.45
CA GLY A 65 5.24 11.98 1.42
C GLY A 65 6.03 11.26 2.49
N GLY A 66 5.56 10.08 2.88
CA GLY A 66 6.41 9.07 3.50
C GLY A 66 7.39 8.44 2.49
N PRO A 67 8.56 7.95 2.94
CA PRO A 67 9.54 7.26 2.11
C PRO A 67 9.02 5.91 1.61
N ALA A 68 9.49 5.46 0.46
CA ALA A 68 9.43 4.04 0.09
C ALA A 68 10.42 3.24 0.95
N LEU A 69 10.12 1.96 1.14
CA LEU A 69 10.93 1.05 1.93
C LEU A 69 11.84 0.22 1.02
N HIS A 70 13.07 0.04 1.47
CA HIS A 70 14.13 -0.67 0.79
C HIS A 70 14.55 -1.91 1.60
N SER A 71 15.32 -2.82 1.00
CA SER A 71 15.75 -4.06 1.68
C SER A 71 16.47 -3.79 3.02
N GLN A 72 17.19 -2.68 3.10
CA GLN A 72 17.90 -2.17 4.28
C GLN A 72 16.94 -1.77 5.43
N ASP A 73 15.67 -1.55 5.12
CA ASP A 73 14.62 -1.17 6.08
C ASP A 73 13.91 -2.38 6.69
N LEU A 74 14.16 -3.61 6.24
CA LEU A 74 13.53 -4.83 6.78
C LEU A 74 13.76 -4.98 8.30
N GLN A 75 14.90 -4.55 8.80
CA GLN A 75 15.20 -4.55 10.24
C GLN A 75 14.26 -3.62 11.04
N LEU A 76 13.74 -2.56 10.42
CA LEU A 76 12.83 -1.61 11.08
C LEU A 76 11.45 -2.23 11.33
N LEU A 77 11.05 -3.22 10.53
CA LEU A 77 9.78 -3.94 10.67
C LEU A 77 9.79 -4.94 11.84
N ASN A 78 10.99 -5.32 12.30
CA ASN A 78 11.19 -6.35 13.33
C ASN A 78 11.54 -5.76 14.70
N SER A 79 11.44 -4.45 14.88
CA SER A 79 11.86 -3.76 16.11
C SER A 79 10.67 -3.29 16.95
N GLU A 80 10.77 -3.38 18.28
CA GLU A 80 9.69 -2.98 19.22
C GLU A 80 9.31 -1.49 19.12
N SER A 81 10.20 -0.65 18.60
CA SER A 81 9.97 0.80 18.33
C SER A 81 10.00 1.12 16.83
N GLY A 82 9.70 0.10 16.03
CA GLY A 82 9.82 0.08 14.59
C GLY A 82 8.61 0.56 13.84
N ILE A 83 8.52 0.12 12.59
CA ILE A 83 7.42 0.40 11.68
C ILE A 83 6.53 -0.85 11.66
N ASP A 84 5.27 -0.69 12.06
CA ASP A 84 4.26 -1.75 12.04
C ASP A 84 3.60 -1.87 10.65
N LEU A 85 2.96 -3.00 10.35
CA LEU A 85 2.22 -3.17 9.08
C LEU A 85 1.09 -2.12 8.93
N THR A 86 0.49 -1.66 10.03
CA THR A 86 -0.49 -0.56 10.04
C THR A 86 0.12 0.81 9.66
N ASP A 87 1.44 0.92 9.62
CA ASP A 87 2.19 2.09 9.18
C ASP A 87 2.50 2.10 7.68
N ILE A 88 2.25 0.98 6.98
CA ILE A 88 2.69 0.74 5.60
C ILE A 88 1.50 0.66 4.66
N VAL A 89 1.64 1.29 3.48
CA VAL A 89 0.74 1.09 2.34
C VAL A 89 1.48 0.44 1.20
N THR A 90 0.80 -0.51 0.57
CA THR A 90 1.22 -1.12 -0.69
C THR A 90 0.70 -0.29 -1.85
N LEU A 91 1.61 0.22 -2.68
CA LEU A 91 1.28 0.73 -4.01
C LEU A 91 1.47 -0.39 -5.00
N ARG A 92 0.39 -0.78 -5.67
CA ARG A 92 0.37 -2.00 -6.46
C ARG A 92 0.87 -1.74 -7.87
N LYS A 93 1.39 -2.79 -8.51
CA LYS A 93 1.84 -2.71 -9.90
C LYS A 93 0.73 -2.12 -10.78
N GLY A 94 1.09 -1.15 -11.61
CA GLY A 94 0.26 -0.37 -12.54
C GLY A 94 -0.73 0.59 -11.91
N GLU A 95 -0.67 0.79 -10.60
CA GLU A 95 -1.34 1.92 -9.97
C GLU A 95 -0.74 3.22 -10.49
N MET A 96 -1.60 4.18 -10.86
CA MET A 96 -1.15 5.50 -11.30
C MET A 96 -0.66 6.29 -10.10
N VAL A 97 0.61 6.69 -10.13
CA VAL A 97 1.27 7.44 -9.05
C VAL A 97 2.03 8.61 -9.62
N TYR A 98 2.17 9.68 -8.84
CA TYR A 98 3.05 10.78 -9.19
C TYR A 98 4.49 10.38 -8.90
N ASP A 99 5.29 10.16 -9.95
CA ASP A 99 6.72 9.91 -9.85
C ASP A 99 7.44 11.25 -9.71
N GLN A 100 8.10 11.48 -8.57
CA GLN A 100 8.67 12.79 -8.26
C GLN A 100 9.90 13.11 -9.12
N PRO A 101 10.81 12.16 -9.41
CA PRO A 101 11.89 12.37 -10.38
C PRO A 101 11.40 12.67 -11.79
N GLU A 102 10.42 11.93 -12.31
CA GLU A 102 9.87 12.13 -13.66
C GLU A 102 8.94 13.36 -13.75
N GLY A 103 8.36 13.79 -12.61
CA GLY A 103 7.45 14.93 -12.56
C GLY A 103 6.09 14.66 -13.21
N ALA A 104 5.69 13.39 -13.31
CA ALA A 104 4.52 12.95 -14.05
C ALA A 104 3.73 11.86 -13.30
N VAL A 105 2.46 11.71 -13.66
CA VAL A 105 1.64 10.60 -13.19
C VAL A 105 1.85 9.41 -14.13
N VAL A 106 2.43 8.34 -13.62
CA VAL A 106 2.82 7.15 -14.40
C VAL A 106 2.33 5.86 -13.74
N PRO A 107 2.09 4.79 -14.51
CA PRO A 107 1.77 3.49 -13.94
C PRO A 107 3.01 2.87 -13.29
N LEU A 108 2.86 2.34 -12.07
CA LEU A 108 3.94 1.64 -11.41
C LEU A 108 4.39 0.38 -12.17
N LYS A 109 5.69 0.23 -12.37
CA LYS A 109 6.28 -0.95 -13.03
C LYS A 109 6.32 -2.18 -12.12
N SER A 110 6.45 -1.95 -10.82
CA SER A 110 6.50 -2.96 -9.76
C SER A 110 5.75 -2.47 -8.53
N GLU A 111 5.43 -3.40 -7.63
CA GLU A 111 4.91 -3.06 -6.30
C GLU A 111 5.94 -2.25 -5.50
N ILE A 112 5.44 -1.37 -4.62
CA ILE A 112 6.25 -0.60 -3.67
C ILE A 112 5.55 -0.61 -2.31
N LEU A 113 6.27 -0.99 -1.26
CA LEU A 113 5.88 -0.68 0.10
C LEU A 113 6.40 0.70 0.52
N LYS A 114 5.52 1.52 1.12
CA LYS A 114 5.93 2.83 1.62
C LYS A 114 5.22 3.21 2.91
N ILE A 115 5.80 4.15 3.64
CA ILE A 115 5.16 4.72 4.83
C ILE A 115 3.89 5.47 4.42
N LYS A 116 2.80 5.20 5.14
CA LYS A 116 1.50 5.83 4.92
C LYS A 116 1.52 7.33 5.17
N GLY A 117 0.63 8.01 4.46
CA GLY A 117 0.21 9.35 4.80
C GLY A 117 -0.82 9.38 5.95
N THR A 118 -1.20 10.57 6.38
CA THR A 118 -2.20 10.80 7.42
C THR A 118 -3.55 11.11 6.79
N GLY A 119 -4.58 10.34 7.13
CA GLY A 119 -5.91 10.49 6.54
C GLY A 119 -5.89 10.23 5.03
N GLN A 120 -6.42 11.18 4.25
CA GLN A 120 -6.43 11.09 2.78
C GLN A 120 -5.20 11.72 2.10
N GLU A 121 -4.37 12.42 2.87
CA GLU A 121 -3.18 13.11 2.38
C GLU A 121 -1.94 12.22 2.38
N TRP A 122 -0.91 12.62 1.63
CA TRP A 122 0.39 11.93 1.62
C TRP A 122 1.33 12.33 2.76
N VAL A 123 0.95 13.32 3.58
CA VAL A 123 1.76 13.78 4.73
C VAL A 123 2.12 12.59 5.62
N CYS A 124 3.42 12.28 5.70
CA CYS A 124 3.96 11.12 6.40
C CYS A 124 3.37 10.99 7.81
N LYS A 125 2.84 9.80 8.15
CA LYS A 125 2.16 9.55 9.44
C LYS A 125 3.03 9.76 10.67
N PHE A 126 4.35 9.73 10.50
CA PHE A 126 5.31 9.96 11.58
C PHE A 126 5.71 11.42 11.77
N LEU A 127 5.16 12.34 10.97
CA LEU A 127 5.32 13.78 11.21
C LEU A 127 4.42 14.19 12.38
N ALA A 128 5.02 14.64 13.49
CA ALA A 128 4.29 15.21 14.60
C ALA A 128 3.60 16.52 14.15
N PRO A 129 2.26 16.63 14.19
CA PRO A 129 1.56 17.80 13.63
C PRO A 129 1.93 19.13 14.31
N SER A 130 2.15 19.11 15.63
CA SER A 130 2.42 20.30 16.44
C SER A 130 3.88 20.76 16.39
N THR A 131 4.83 19.82 16.37
CA THR A 131 6.26 20.12 16.49
C THR A 131 7.04 19.97 15.19
N GLN A 132 6.42 19.41 14.14
CA GLN A 132 7.08 19.04 12.87
C GLN A 132 8.19 17.99 13.00
N ALA A 133 8.39 17.45 14.22
CA ALA A 133 9.40 16.45 14.48
C ALA A 133 9.03 15.09 13.87
N CYS A 134 10.04 14.34 13.43
CA CYS A 134 9.85 12.94 13.03
C CYS A 134 9.79 12.06 14.28
N ARG A 135 8.68 11.36 14.48
CA ARG A 135 8.47 10.47 15.64
C ARG A 135 9.37 9.24 15.64
N ILE A 136 9.90 8.85 14.47
CA ILE A 136 10.82 7.72 14.29
C ILE A 136 12.21 8.20 13.86
N TYR A 137 12.65 9.41 14.23
CA TYR A 137 13.87 10.00 13.68
C TYR A 137 15.10 9.08 13.76
N LYS A 138 15.27 8.35 14.88
CA LYS A 138 16.37 7.39 15.06
C LYS A 138 16.23 6.13 14.21
N ASN A 139 14.99 5.73 13.92
CA ASN A 139 14.63 4.52 13.16
C ASN A 139 14.05 4.91 11.78
N ARG A 140 14.57 5.98 11.17
CA ARG A 140 14.03 6.51 9.91
C ARG A 140 14.46 5.61 8.73
N PRO A 141 13.58 5.37 7.73
CA PRO A 141 13.93 4.55 6.56
C PRO A 141 15.10 5.10 5.73
N LEU A 142 15.70 4.25 4.90
CA LEU A 142 16.87 4.55 4.08
C LEU A 142 16.72 5.86 3.28
N GLU A 143 15.59 6.05 2.58
CA GLU A 143 15.34 7.28 1.83
C GLU A 143 15.38 8.52 2.72
N CYS A 144 14.86 8.45 3.95
CA CYS A 144 14.93 9.55 4.91
C CYS A 144 16.33 9.78 5.49
N GLN A 145 17.18 8.75 5.53
CA GLN A 145 18.58 8.88 5.95
C GLN A 145 19.44 9.54 4.87
N VAL A 146 19.17 9.20 3.61
CA VAL A 146 19.94 9.66 2.44
C VAL A 146 19.44 11.02 1.93
N LEU A 147 18.16 11.33 2.11
CA LEU A 147 17.56 12.57 1.63
C LEU A 147 18.20 13.80 2.28
N PHE A 148 18.68 14.70 1.42
CA PHE A 148 19.11 16.04 1.80
C PHE A 148 18.32 17.07 0.99
N CYS A 149 17.52 17.90 1.65
CA CYS A 149 16.58 18.81 0.97
C CYS A 149 17.25 19.81 0.01
N GLY A 150 18.53 20.13 0.22
CA GLY A 150 19.29 21.05 -0.64
C GLY A 150 19.98 20.38 -1.83
N ASP A 151 20.00 19.04 -1.90
CA ASP A 151 20.60 18.29 -2.98
C ASP A 151 19.96 16.87 -3.02
N PRO A 152 19.05 16.59 -3.97
CA PRO A 152 18.33 15.33 -4.06
C PRO A 152 19.15 14.20 -4.70
N GLU A 153 20.34 14.48 -5.24
CA GLU A 153 21.15 13.51 -5.99
C GLU A 153 21.40 12.20 -5.23
N PRO A 154 21.68 12.20 -3.90
CA PRO A 154 21.86 10.96 -3.16
C PRO A 154 20.60 10.08 -3.13
N LEU A 155 19.41 10.70 -3.00
CA LEU A 155 18.15 9.97 -3.01
C LEU A 155 17.87 9.39 -4.40
N LEU A 156 18.12 10.17 -5.46
CA LEU A 156 17.90 9.73 -6.84
C LEU A 156 18.71 8.48 -7.19
N LYS A 157 19.92 8.33 -6.64
CA LYS A 157 20.78 7.15 -6.87
C LYS A 157 20.20 5.85 -6.32
N ILE A 158 19.39 5.92 -5.26
CA ILE A 158 18.78 4.75 -4.64
C ILE A 158 17.30 4.62 -4.97
N TYR A 159 16.67 5.66 -5.54
CA TYR A 159 15.21 5.83 -5.57
C TYR A 159 14.46 4.58 -6.01
N ASP A 160 14.85 3.96 -7.11
CA ASP A 160 14.20 2.81 -7.74
C ASP A 160 14.94 1.48 -7.52
N LYS A 161 15.92 1.43 -6.61
CA LYS A 161 16.74 0.25 -6.33
C LYS A 161 16.22 -0.47 -5.09
N GLU A 162 16.29 -1.80 -5.07
CA GLU A 162 16.07 -2.64 -3.88
C GLU A 162 14.83 -2.32 -3.03
N ARG A 163 13.77 -1.80 -3.64
CA ARG A 163 12.48 -1.57 -2.98
C ARG A 163 11.87 -2.91 -2.57
N ILE A 164 11.35 -2.98 -1.35
CA ILE A 164 10.69 -4.18 -0.86
C ILE A 164 9.22 -4.23 -1.27
N THR A 165 8.73 -5.46 -1.33
CA THR A 165 7.35 -5.86 -1.61
C THR A 165 6.79 -6.64 -0.41
N ARG A 166 5.49 -6.95 -0.44
CA ARG A 166 4.85 -7.82 0.55
C ARG A 166 5.54 -9.19 0.65
N LYS A 167 6.13 -9.69 -0.44
CA LYS A 167 6.84 -10.98 -0.46
C LYS A 167 8.12 -10.98 0.38
N ASP A 168 8.74 -9.82 0.55
CA ASP A 168 9.95 -9.68 1.37
C ASP A 168 9.62 -9.55 2.87
N VAL A 169 8.37 -9.23 3.20
CA VAL A 169 7.89 -8.98 4.57
C VAL A 169 7.12 -10.17 5.14
N LEU A 170 6.26 -10.79 4.34
CA LEU A 170 5.45 -11.92 4.77
C LEU A 170 6.24 -13.23 4.69
N PRO A 171 6.08 -14.14 5.67
CA PRO A 171 6.76 -15.44 5.64
C PRO A 171 6.41 -16.23 4.38
N GLU A 172 7.40 -16.86 3.77
CA GLU A 172 7.19 -17.73 2.61
C GLU A 172 6.15 -18.82 2.91
N GLY A 173 5.24 -19.08 1.96
CA GLY A 173 4.17 -20.06 2.11
C GLY A 173 3.00 -19.63 3.00
N HIS A 174 2.97 -18.40 3.50
CA HIS A 174 1.86 -17.91 4.31
C HIS A 174 0.54 -17.88 3.50
N PRO A 175 -0.59 -18.44 4.02
CA PRO A 175 -1.83 -18.61 3.26
C PRO A 175 -2.47 -17.28 2.79
N VAL A 176 -2.13 -16.16 3.43
CA VAL A 176 -2.59 -14.82 3.02
C VAL A 176 -2.14 -14.46 1.60
N PHE A 177 -1.08 -15.08 1.06
CA PHE A 177 -0.63 -14.81 -0.30
C PHE A 177 -1.70 -15.19 -1.34
N GLU A 178 -2.42 -16.30 -1.16
CA GLU A 178 -3.49 -16.69 -2.08
C GLU A 178 -4.60 -15.63 -2.13
N ILE A 179 -4.95 -15.08 -0.97
CA ILE A 179 -5.96 -14.02 -0.81
C ILE A 179 -5.47 -12.72 -1.48
N ILE A 180 -4.20 -12.37 -1.27
CA ILE A 180 -3.54 -11.22 -1.91
C ILE A 180 -3.55 -11.35 -3.44
N GLU A 181 -3.16 -12.51 -3.96
CA GLU A 181 -3.04 -12.74 -5.39
C GLU A 181 -4.41 -12.74 -6.06
N GLU A 182 -5.43 -13.35 -5.44
CA GLU A 182 -6.81 -13.28 -5.93
C GLU A 182 -7.32 -11.83 -5.93
N HIS A 183 -7.06 -11.07 -4.86
CA HIS A 183 -7.39 -9.65 -4.80
C HIS A 183 -6.69 -8.86 -5.90
N ASP A 184 -5.39 -9.02 -6.11
CA ASP A 184 -4.67 -8.28 -7.15
C ASP A 184 -5.19 -8.58 -8.56
N GLN A 185 -5.64 -9.81 -8.83
CA GLN A 185 -6.24 -10.20 -10.11
C GLN A 185 -7.62 -9.56 -10.34
N LYS A 186 -8.48 -9.57 -9.32
CA LYS A 186 -9.85 -9.03 -9.39
C LYS A 186 -9.90 -7.52 -9.21
N CYS A 187 -8.97 -6.96 -8.45
CA CYS A 187 -8.90 -5.56 -8.08
C CYS A 187 -7.69 -4.84 -8.70
N SER A 188 -7.25 -5.26 -9.90
CA SER A 188 -6.08 -4.73 -10.59
C SER A 188 -6.17 -3.21 -10.83
N PRO A 189 -5.15 -2.42 -10.43
CA PRO A 189 -5.14 -0.99 -10.70
C PRO A 189 -5.18 -0.64 -12.20
N GLN A 190 -4.60 -1.48 -13.07
CA GLN A 190 -4.63 -1.29 -14.52
C GLN A 190 -6.06 -1.43 -15.07
N LYS A 191 -6.75 -2.52 -14.69
CA LYS A 191 -8.15 -2.72 -15.07
C LYS A 191 -9.03 -1.58 -14.56
N LEU A 192 -8.80 -1.12 -13.33
CA LEU A 192 -9.50 0.04 -12.77
C LEU A 192 -9.31 1.29 -13.63
N ALA A 193 -8.08 1.57 -14.04
CA ALA A 193 -7.72 2.74 -14.84
C ALA A 193 -8.40 2.71 -16.22
N GLU A 194 -8.33 1.56 -16.90
CA GLU A 194 -8.99 1.33 -18.20
C GLU A 194 -10.52 1.49 -18.09
N LEU A 195 -11.11 0.88 -17.07
CA LEU A 195 -12.54 0.95 -16.83
C LEU A 195 -13.00 2.38 -16.50
N ALA A 196 -12.28 3.08 -15.63
CA ALA A 196 -12.56 4.47 -15.28
C ALA A 196 -12.45 5.39 -16.50
N LYS A 197 -11.43 5.21 -17.34
CA LYS A 197 -11.27 5.96 -18.59
C LYS A 197 -12.48 5.77 -19.51
N ASN A 198 -12.84 4.52 -19.80
CA ASN A 198 -13.94 4.20 -20.72
C ASN A 198 -15.30 4.68 -20.19
N ILE A 199 -15.53 4.60 -18.87
CA ILE A 199 -16.73 5.17 -18.24
C ILE A 199 -16.79 6.69 -18.42
N LEU A 200 -15.66 7.39 -18.29
CA LEU A 200 -15.63 8.84 -18.39
C LEU A 200 -15.78 9.35 -19.82
N GLU A 201 -15.29 8.59 -20.81
CA GLU A 201 -15.46 8.90 -22.24
C GLU A 201 -16.93 9.02 -22.66
N ASN A 202 -17.82 8.18 -22.11
CA ASN A 202 -19.26 8.27 -22.36
C ASN A 202 -20.08 7.78 -21.17
N TRP A 203 -20.23 8.62 -20.16
CA TRP A 203 -20.84 8.25 -18.89
C TRP A 203 -22.30 7.84 -19.01
N GLU A 204 -23.07 8.61 -19.76
CA GLU A 204 -24.51 8.40 -19.97
C GLU A 204 -24.78 7.04 -20.64
N ASN A 205 -23.83 6.53 -21.44
CA ASN A 205 -23.95 5.24 -22.14
C ASN A 205 -22.91 4.20 -21.66
N SER A 206 -22.53 4.24 -20.38
CA SER A 206 -21.55 3.32 -19.78
C SER A 206 -22.13 2.43 -18.67
N ALA A 207 -23.44 2.18 -18.69
CA ALA A 207 -24.13 1.48 -17.60
C ALA A 207 -23.50 0.10 -17.28
N GLU A 208 -23.14 -0.69 -18.29
CA GLU A 208 -22.49 -2.00 -18.11
C GLU A 208 -21.10 -1.86 -17.47
N LEU A 209 -20.28 -0.92 -17.95
CA LEU A 209 -18.96 -0.64 -17.36
C LEU A 209 -19.05 -0.13 -15.92
N GLN A 210 -20.09 0.66 -15.60
CA GLN A 210 -20.36 1.09 -14.23
C GLN A 210 -20.73 -0.08 -13.33
N VAL A 211 -21.46 -1.09 -13.83
CA VAL A 211 -21.73 -2.33 -13.09
C VAL A 211 -20.42 -3.07 -12.82
N ASP A 212 -19.56 -3.25 -13.82
CA ASP A 212 -18.25 -3.90 -13.63
C ASP A 212 -17.40 -3.17 -12.57
N LEU A 213 -17.43 -1.83 -12.56
CA LEU A 213 -16.71 -1.02 -11.59
C LEU A 213 -17.28 -1.22 -10.18
N LEU A 214 -18.61 -1.27 -10.05
CA LEU A 214 -19.29 -1.53 -8.78
C LEU A 214 -18.95 -2.92 -8.25
N GLU A 215 -18.97 -3.95 -9.09
CA GLU A 215 -18.59 -5.31 -8.69
C GLU A 215 -17.15 -5.36 -8.16
N MET A 216 -16.23 -4.69 -8.85
CA MET A 216 -14.84 -4.60 -8.44
C MET A 216 -14.66 -3.85 -7.11
N LEU A 217 -15.39 -2.74 -6.90
CA LEU A 217 -15.39 -1.98 -5.64
C LEU A 217 -15.99 -2.79 -4.48
N VAL A 218 -17.09 -3.50 -4.73
CA VAL A 218 -17.74 -4.36 -3.72
C VAL A 218 -16.81 -5.50 -3.34
N TYR A 219 -16.16 -6.15 -4.30
CA TYR A 219 -15.21 -7.22 -4.00
C TYR A 219 -14.02 -6.73 -3.13
N ASP A 220 -13.41 -5.58 -3.48
CA ASP A 220 -12.34 -4.97 -2.66
C ASP A 220 -12.80 -4.69 -1.22
N LYS A 221 -14.01 -4.15 -1.05
CA LYS A 221 -14.57 -3.90 0.28
C LYS A 221 -14.81 -5.21 1.04
N SER A 222 -15.49 -6.17 0.41
CA SER A 222 -15.88 -7.42 1.04
C SER A 222 -14.68 -8.25 1.51
N ILE A 223 -13.60 -8.31 0.74
CA ILE A 223 -12.41 -9.09 1.13
C ILE A 223 -11.64 -8.43 2.27
N ARG A 224 -11.59 -7.10 2.32
CA ARG A 224 -11.01 -6.34 3.44
C ARG A 224 -11.78 -6.59 4.73
N ASP A 225 -13.11 -6.47 4.68
CA ASP A 225 -13.98 -6.70 5.83
C ASP A 225 -13.86 -8.16 6.32
N LEU A 226 -13.88 -9.11 5.39
CA LEU A 226 -13.75 -10.53 5.70
C LEU A 226 -12.41 -10.86 6.36
N LEU A 227 -11.30 -10.30 5.84
CA LEU A 227 -9.98 -10.57 6.41
C LEU A 227 -9.90 -10.04 7.84
N VAL A 228 -10.39 -8.82 8.10
CA VAL A 228 -10.46 -8.26 9.46
C VAL A 228 -11.30 -9.15 10.38
N GLU A 229 -12.50 -9.53 9.95
CA GLU A 229 -13.43 -10.36 10.75
C GLU A 229 -12.84 -11.74 11.09
N LYS A 230 -12.21 -12.42 10.13
CA LYS A 230 -11.75 -13.82 10.29
C LYS A 230 -10.38 -13.95 10.94
N SER A 231 -9.52 -12.95 10.82
CA SER A 231 -8.14 -13.01 11.35
C SER A 231 -7.92 -12.20 12.63
N GLY A 232 -8.81 -11.25 12.93
CA GLY A 232 -8.60 -10.28 14.01
C GLY A 232 -7.50 -9.26 13.73
N LEU A 233 -7.00 -9.19 12.49
CA LEU A 233 -6.02 -8.19 12.08
C LEU A 233 -6.62 -6.77 12.18
N PRO A 234 -5.83 -5.75 12.56
CA PRO A 234 -6.31 -4.38 12.60
C PRO A 234 -6.81 -3.92 11.23
N ALA A 235 -7.94 -3.22 11.18
CA ALA A 235 -8.47 -2.67 9.92
C ALA A 235 -7.45 -1.79 9.19
N ASP A 236 -6.64 -1.05 9.95
CA ASP A 236 -5.58 -0.21 9.39
C ASP A 236 -4.45 -1.02 8.72
N SER A 237 -4.32 -2.31 8.98
CA SER A 237 -3.33 -3.15 8.27
C SER A 237 -3.76 -3.48 6.83
N MET A 238 -5.02 -3.26 6.46
CA MET A 238 -5.52 -3.63 5.13
C MET A 238 -4.84 -2.87 3.98
N ASP A 239 -4.29 -1.68 4.22
CA ASP A 239 -3.50 -1.00 3.19
C ASP A 239 -2.15 -1.67 2.92
N PHE A 240 -1.59 -2.38 3.90
CA PHE A 240 -0.44 -3.24 3.65
C PHE A 240 -0.88 -4.44 2.82
N PHE A 241 -1.95 -5.15 3.21
CA PHE A 241 -2.36 -6.37 2.51
C PHE A 241 -2.94 -6.12 1.12
N PHE A 242 -3.72 -5.07 0.90
CA PHE A 242 -4.51 -4.88 -0.32
C PHE A 242 -4.27 -3.53 -1.00
N GLY A 243 -3.30 -2.76 -0.49
CA GLY A 243 -3.07 -1.38 -0.95
C GLY A 243 -4.22 -0.44 -0.59
N ARG A 244 -4.19 0.75 -1.17
CA ARG A 244 -5.27 1.75 -1.02
C ARG A 244 -6.60 1.15 -1.48
N SER A 245 -7.67 1.41 -0.74
CA SER A 245 -9.02 0.99 -1.12
C SER A 245 -9.39 1.47 -2.53
N LEU A 246 -10.10 0.65 -3.31
CA LEU A 246 -10.35 0.96 -4.71
C LEU A 246 -11.19 2.23 -4.89
N ASN A 247 -12.11 2.52 -3.97
CA ASN A 247 -12.87 3.77 -3.99
C ASN A 247 -11.97 5.01 -3.79
N ARG A 248 -10.82 4.87 -3.09
CA ARG A 248 -9.80 5.92 -3.01
C ARG A 248 -8.99 6.00 -4.29
N VAL A 249 -8.60 4.86 -4.87
CA VAL A 249 -7.80 4.84 -6.11
C VAL A 249 -8.58 5.41 -7.29
N VAL A 250 -9.86 5.01 -7.45
CA VAL A 250 -10.71 5.45 -8.57
C VAL A 250 -10.98 6.96 -8.56
N SER A 251 -10.95 7.59 -7.38
CA SER A 251 -11.08 9.05 -7.23
C SER A 251 -10.01 9.83 -8.00
N GLY A 252 -8.81 9.26 -8.16
CA GLY A 252 -7.71 9.85 -8.93
C GLY A 252 -8.00 9.96 -10.43
N PHE A 253 -9.00 9.25 -10.94
CA PHE A 253 -9.44 9.30 -12.33
C PHE A 253 -10.62 10.25 -12.54
N GLY A 254 -11.20 10.83 -11.47
CA GLY A 254 -12.37 11.70 -11.58
C GLY A 254 -13.72 11.00 -11.37
N ILE A 255 -13.72 9.79 -10.80
CA ILE A 255 -14.93 9.09 -10.36
C ILE A 255 -14.93 9.02 -8.84
N ILE A 256 -15.97 9.54 -8.19
CA ILE A 256 -16.16 9.38 -6.75
C ILE A 256 -17.10 8.19 -6.52
N ALA A 257 -16.60 7.18 -5.81
CA ALA A 257 -17.38 6.05 -5.34
C ALA A 257 -17.67 6.21 -3.83
N THR A 258 -18.92 6.50 -3.48
CA THR A 258 -19.35 6.66 -2.08
C THR A 258 -20.04 5.38 -1.61
N PRO A 259 -19.67 4.79 -0.45
CA PRO A 259 -20.38 3.64 0.09
C PRO A 259 -21.88 3.89 0.26
N ASN A 260 -22.71 2.92 -0.12
CA ASN A 260 -24.16 2.93 0.02
C ASN A 260 -24.65 1.51 0.37
N GLY A 261 -24.83 1.24 1.66
CA GLY A 261 -25.11 -0.10 2.17
C GLY A 261 -23.98 -1.08 1.83
N ASN A 262 -24.30 -2.15 1.12
CA ASN A 262 -23.34 -3.17 0.65
C ASN A 262 -22.75 -2.87 -0.74
N SER A 263 -23.05 -1.70 -1.32
CA SER A 263 -22.58 -1.28 -2.63
C SER A 263 -21.98 0.14 -2.59
N PHE A 264 -21.81 0.76 -3.75
CA PHE A 264 -21.34 2.12 -3.92
C PHE A 264 -22.29 2.90 -4.84
N SER A 265 -22.35 4.22 -4.64
CA SER A 265 -22.92 5.15 -5.60
C SER A 265 -21.78 5.85 -6.35
N LEU A 266 -21.85 5.85 -7.67
CA LEU A 266 -20.85 6.49 -8.55
C LEU A 266 -21.28 7.89 -8.95
N ARG A 267 -20.34 8.83 -8.99
CA ARG A 267 -20.52 10.17 -9.56
C ARG A 267 -19.23 10.67 -10.20
N LYS A 268 -19.34 11.50 -11.24
CA LYS A 268 -18.18 12.25 -11.76
C LYS A 268 -17.76 13.35 -10.78
N THR A 269 -16.47 13.67 -10.74
CA THR A 269 -16.00 14.93 -10.18
C THR A 269 -16.45 16.09 -11.07
N LYS A 270 -16.92 17.19 -10.47
CA LYS A 270 -17.23 18.41 -11.23
C LYS A 270 -15.92 18.94 -11.83
N GLY A 271 -15.82 19.03 -13.16
CA GLY A 271 -14.66 19.59 -13.86
C GLY A 271 -13.98 18.70 -14.90
N SER A 272 -14.46 17.46 -15.12
CA SER A 272 -13.96 16.60 -16.21
C SER A 272 -14.81 16.81 -17.46
N ALA A 273 -14.51 17.88 -18.20
CA ALA A 273 -14.94 18.12 -19.58
C ALA A 273 -13.68 18.16 -20.46
#